data_AF-A0A2D4ZQY6-F1
#
_entry.id   AF-A0A2D4ZQY6-F1
#
_cell.length_a   1.000
_cell.length_b   1.000
_cell.length_c   1.000
_cell.angle_alpha   90.00
_cell.angle_beta   90.00
_cell.angle_gamma   90.00
#
_symmetry.space_group_name_H-M   'P 1'
#
loop_
_entity.id
_entity.type
_entity.pdbx_description
1 polymer ?
#
loop_
_entity_poly.entity_id
_entity_poly.type
_entity_poly.pdbx_seq_one_letter_code
_entity_poly.pdbx_strand_id
1 'polypeptide(L)' 'MGHWEDIFWEITESINKKGLKKEFDAQLEKMSHQDKHRYKETRDKWQYAHSKVIKEYSNGRSNK' A
#
# COMPACT_ATOMS: atom_id res chain seq x y z
N MET A 1 -16.97 17.68 -2.99
CA MET A 1 -16.35 17.31 -4.29
C MET A 1 -14.89 16.95 -3.98
N GLY A 2 -14.42 15.76 -4.38
CA GLY A 2 -12.98 15.44 -4.41
C GLY A 2 -12.33 14.68 -3.23
N HIS A 3 -13.03 13.87 -2.42
CA HIS A 3 -12.39 13.15 -1.29
C HIS A 3 -11.51 11.95 -1.69
N TRP A 4 -11.40 11.63 -2.98
CA TRP A 4 -10.75 10.41 -3.47
C TRP A 4 -9.29 10.64 -3.83
N GLU A 5 -8.96 11.81 -4.36
CA GLU A 5 -7.60 12.18 -4.75
C GLU A 5 -6.68 12.32 -3.52
N ASP A 6 -7.26 12.76 -2.40
CA ASP A 6 -6.54 12.97 -1.14
C ASP A 6 -5.92 11.67 -0.60
N ILE A 7 -6.62 10.54 -0.74
CA ILE A 7 -6.19 9.24 -0.22
C ILE A 7 -4.99 8.70 -1.00
N PHE A 8 -5.03 8.80 -2.33
CA PHE A 8 -3.92 8.35 -3.17
C PHE A 8 -2.69 9.22 -2.94
N TRP A 9 -2.89 10.53 -2.77
CA TRP A 9 -1.82 11.46 -2.44
C TRP A 9 -1.19 11.15 -1.08
N GLU A 10 -2.01 11.00 -0.03
CA GLU A 10 -1.53 10.71 1.33
C GLU A 10 -0.75 9.40 1.41
N ILE A 11 -1.28 8.33 0.79
CA ILE A 11 -0.61 7.02 0.72
C ILE A 11 0.72 7.16 -0.02
N THR A 12 0.73 7.81 -1.19
CA THR A 12 1.95 7.98 -1.99
C THR A 12 3.00 8.80 -1.26
N GLU A 13 2.59 9.88 -0.60
CA GLU A 13 3.48 10.75 0.17
C GLU A 13 4.07 10.00 1.37
N SER A 14 3.25 9.27 2.13
CA SER A 14 3.69 8.43 3.27
C SER A 14 4.71 7.39 2.85
N ILE A 15 4.45 6.67 1.75
CA ILE A 15 5.33 5.65 1.20
C ILE A 15 6.65 6.28 0.71
N ASN A 16 6.57 7.41 0.02
CA ASN A 16 7.75 8.09 -0.53
C ASN A 16 8.63 8.66 0.59
N LYS A 17 8.03 9.31 1.60
CA LYS A 17 8.73 9.80 2.81
C LYS A 17 9.48 8.69 3.54
N LYS A 18 8.94 7.46 3.53
CA LYS A 18 9.57 6.28 4.17
C LYS A 18 10.48 5.49 3.24
N GLY A 19 10.53 5.80 1.94
CA GLY A 19 11.30 5.06 0.95
C GLY A 19 10.73 3.69 0.58
N LEU A 20 9.46 3.42 0.89
CA LEU A 20 8.82 2.10 0.76
C LEU A 20 8.17 1.87 -0.60
N LYS A 21 8.45 2.73 -1.59
CA LYS A 21 7.80 2.70 -2.91
C LYS A 21 7.95 1.36 -3.61
N LYS A 22 9.14 0.75 -3.51
CA LYS A 22 9.42 -0.58 -4.08
C LYS A 22 8.61 -1.69 -3.41
N GLU A 23 8.52 -1.67 -2.08
CA GLU A 23 7.75 -2.67 -1.32
C GLU A 23 6.24 -2.54 -1.57
N PHE A 24 5.76 -1.31 -1.70
CA PHE A 24 4.38 -1.04 -2.05
C PHE A 24 4.01 -1.53 -3.44
N ASP A 25 4.86 -1.26 -4.44
CA ASP A 25 4.66 -1.73 -5.80
C ASP A 25 4.65 -3.26 -5.88
N ALA A 26 5.62 -3.91 -5.21
CA ALA A 26 5.66 -5.38 -5.10
C ALA A 26 4.41 -5.95 -4.41
N GLN A 27 3.89 -5.27 -3.39
CA GLN A 27 2.66 -5.67 -2.71
C GLN A 27 1.42 -5.52 -3.61
N LEU A 28 1.35 -4.47 -4.43
CA LEU A 28 0.28 -4.28 -5.41
C LEU A 28 0.33 -5.35 -6.52
N GLU A 29 1.51 -5.64 -7.06
CA GLU A 29 1.71 -6.70 -8.06
C GLU A 29 1.25 -8.06 -7.52
N LYS A 30 1.68 -8.39 -6.30
CA LYS A 30 1.27 -9.62 -5.60
C LYS A 30 -0.24 -9.69 -5.37
N MET A 31 -0.92 -8.56 -5.19
CA MET A 31 -2.37 -8.51 -5.07
C MET A 31 -3.08 -8.64 -6.41
N SER A 32 -2.47 -8.18 -7.51
CA SER A 32 -2.99 -8.34 -8.87
C SER A 32 -3.18 -9.81 -9.23
N HIS A 33 -2.26 -10.67 -8.80
CA HIS A 33 -2.32 -12.12 -9.04
C HIS A 33 -3.29 -12.87 -8.12
N GLN A 34 -3.85 -12.22 -7.10
CA GLN A 34 -4.76 -12.85 -6.14
C GLN A 34 -6.21 -12.59 -6.54
N ASP A 35 -6.91 -13.63 -6.96
CA ASP A 35 -8.30 -13.52 -7.47
C ASP A 35 -9.28 -12.96 -6.40
N LYS A 36 -9.01 -13.18 -5.10
CA LYS A 36 -9.76 -12.57 -3.99
C LYS A 36 -9.74 -11.03 -3.95
N HIS A 37 -8.79 -10.41 -4.65
CA HIS A 37 -8.70 -8.96 -4.78
C HIS A 37 -9.23 -8.48 -6.12
N ARG A 38 -9.56 -9.37 -7.07
CA ARG A 38 -10.03 -9.01 -8.41
C ARG A 38 -11.23 -8.06 -8.38
N TYR A 39 -12.21 -8.37 -7.54
CA TYR A 39 -13.45 -7.61 -7.38
C TYR A 39 -13.36 -6.45 -6.37
N LYS A 40 -12.22 -6.27 -5.70
CA LYS A 40 -12.04 -5.16 -4.77
C LYS A 40 -11.79 -3.86 -5.53
N GLU A 41 -12.35 -2.78 -5.00
CA GLU A 41 -12.05 -1.44 -5.48
C GLU A 41 -10.57 -1.09 -5.32
N THR A 42 -10.07 -0.25 -6.22
CA THR A 42 -8.68 0.23 -6.22
C THR A 42 -8.32 0.92 -4.91
N ARG A 43 -9.25 1.67 -4.29
CA ARG A 43 -9.04 2.30 -2.98
C ARG A 43 -8.76 1.27 -1.89
N ASP A 44 -9.59 0.23 -1.81
CA ASP A 44 -9.45 -0.81 -0.79
C ASP A 44 -8.13 -1.58 -0.97
N LYS A 45 -7.75 -1.83 -2.24
CA LYS A 45 -6.45 -2.43 -2.59
C LYS A 45 -5.28 -1.58 -2.11
N TRP A 46 -5.32 -0.27 -2.37
CA TRP A 46 -4.26 0.66 -2.00
C TRP A 46 -4.14 0.83 -0.49
N GLN A 47 -5.26 0.98 0.22
CA GLN A 47 -5.26 1.05 1.68
C GLN A 47 -4.71 -0.23 2.30
N TYR A 48 -5.12 -1.40 1.78
CA TYR A 48 -4.61 -2.69 2.25
C TYR A 48 -3.11 -2.84 1.98
N ALA A 49 -2.66 -2.53 0.76
CA ALA A 49 -1.25 -2.58 0.39
C ALA A 49 -0.40 -1.64 1.27
N HIS A 50 -0.87 -0.41 1.51
CA HIS A 50 -0.20 0.56 2.36
C HIS A 50 -0.08 0.05 3.80
N SER A 51 -1.20 -0.36 4.41
CA SER A 51 -1.21 -0.88 5.78
C SER A 51 -0.28 -2.08 5.94
N LYS A 52 -0.27 -2.98 4.95
CA LYS A 52 0.61 -4.15 4.95
C LYS A 52 2.08 -3.75 4.89
N VAL A 53 2.46 -2.88 3.97
CA VAL A 53 3.86 -2.45 3.80
C VAL A 53 4.37 -1.69 5.03
N ILE A 54 3.54 -0.82 5.62
CA ILE A 54 3.89 -0.15 6.88
C ILE A 54 4.10 -1.16 8.01
N LYS A 55 3.25 -2.18 8.11
CA LYS A 55 3.36 -3.22 9.14
C LYS A 55 4.62 -4.07 8.94
N GLU A 56 4.90 -4.51 7.71
CA GLU A 56 6.11 -5.26 7.38
C GLU A 56 7.37 -4.44 7.66
N TYR A 57 7.38 -3.15 7.30
CA TYR A 57 8.48 -2.23 7.63
C TYR A 57 8.70 -2.11 9.14
N SER A 58 7.62 -1.98 9.93
CA SER A 58 7.71 -1.91 11.39
C SER A 58 8.21 -3.21 12.01
N ASN A 59 7.77 -4.36 11.47
CA ASN A 59 8.21 -5.68 11.94
C ASN A 59 9.67 -5.97 11.55
N GLY A 60 10.10 -5.59 10.35
CA GLY A 60 11.49 -5.75 9.88
C GLY A 60 12.49 -4.94 10.71
N ARG A 61 12.06 -3.83 11.32
CA ARG A 61 12.89 -3.02 12.23
C ARG A 61 13.04 -3.61 13.63
N SER A 62 12.19 -4.56 14.03
CA SER A 62 12.26 -5.23 15.33
C SER A 62 13.26 -6.39 15.37
N ASN A 63 13.87 -6.75 14.24
CA ASN A 63 14.78 -7.88 14.14
C ASN A 63 16.24 -7.48 13.84
N LYS A 64 16.65 -6.28 14.29
CA LYS A 64 18.04 -5.79 14.17
C LYS A 64 18.54 -5.23 15.49
#